data_AF-A0A1Z8ULW8-F1
#
_entry.id   AF-A0A1Z8ULW8-F1
#
_cell.length_a   1.000
_cell.length_b   1.000
_cell.length_c   1.000
_cell.angle_alpha   90.00
_cell.angle_beta   90.00
_cell.angle_gamma   90.00
#
_symmetry.space_group_name_H-M   'P 1'
#
loop_
_entity.id
_entity.type
_entity.pdbx_description
1 polymer ?
#
loop_
_entity_poly.entity_id
_entity_poly.type
_entity_poly.pdbx_seq_one_letter_code
_entity_poly.pdbx_strand_id
1 'polypeptide(L)'
;MDEVSNDHPFFGDKPDNKPDMVNRPAHYNNGNMECIDAIRGMLTHDEYIGYLRGNALKYNWRCRYKGKPIEDLRKARWYEERLITYLLEHPSEHLR
;
A
#
# COMPACT_ATOMS: atom_id res chain seq x y z
N MET A 1 2.32 12.54 -18.46
CA MET A 1 2.27 11.12 -18.05
C MET A 1 3.10 11.09 -16.80
N ASP A 2 2.45 11.34 -15.68
CA ASP A 2 3.13 11.81 -14.49
C ASP A 2 3.76 10.61 -13.77
N GLU A 3 5.02 10.79 -13.42
CA GLU A 3 5.87 9.83 -12.74
C GLU A 3 5.41 9.73 -11.29
N VAL A 4 4.45 8.86 -11.00
CA VAL A 4 3.96 8.64 -9.63
C VAL A 4 4.98 7.74 -8.92
N SER A 5 5.81 8.33 -8.07
CA SER A 5 6.85 7.61 -7.33
C SER A 5 6.25 6.55 -6.41
N ASN A 6 6.96 5.42 -6.31
CA ASN A 6 6.64 4.34 -5.40
C ASN A 6 6.94 4.76 -3.95
N ASP A 7 6.13 5.65 -3.41
CA ASP A 7 6.31 6.21 -2.08
C ASP A 7 5.82 5.25 -1.00
N HIS A 8 5.60 3.95 -1.26
CA HIS A 8 5.44 3.02 -0.15
C HIS A 8 6.79 2.86 0.54
N PRO A 9 6.97 3.40 1.76
CA PRO A 9 8.28 3.43 2.35
C PRO A 9 8.76 2.00 2.66
N PHE A 10 9.85 1.61 2.01
CA PHE A 10 10.52 0.34 2.25
C PHE A 10 11.28 0.41 3.57
N PHE A 11 10.70 -0.16 4.61
CA PHE A 11 11.29 -0.21 5.96
C PHE A 11 11.81 -1.62 6.33
N GLY A 12 11.94 -2.52 5.35
CA GLY A 12 12.59 -3.81 5.56
C GLY A 12 14.10 -3.65 5.73
N ASP A 13 14.67 -4.36 6.69
CA ASP A 13 16.13 -4.54 6.78
C ASP A 13 16.62 -5.16 5.45
N LYS A 14 17.70 -4.63 4.87
CA LYS A 14 18.23 -5.05 3.55
C LYS A 14 18.46 -6.57 3.50
N PRO A 15 18.10 -7.28 2.42
CA PRO A 15 18.31 -8.72 2.33
C PRO A 15 19.75 -9.07 1.92
N ASP A 16 20.31 -10.10 2.57
CA ASP A 16 21.51 -10.80 2.12
C ASP A 16 21.32 -11.40 0.72
N ASN A 17 22.39 -11.34 -0.08
CA ASN A 17 22.40 -11.60 -1.51
C ASN A 17 22.35 -13.12 -1.83
N LYS A 18 21.15 -13.70 -2.02
CA LYS A 18 20.96 -14.97 -2.74
C LYS A 18 19.74 -14.90 -3.68
N PRO A 19 19.86 -15.33 -4.95
CA PRO A 19 18.72 -15.30 -5.87
C PRO A 19 17.79 -16.50 -5.62
N ASP A 20 16.56 -16.17 -5.22
CA ASP A 20 15.46 -17.12 -5.05
C ASP A 20 14.66 -17.20 -6.37
N MET A 21 14.76 -18.34 -7.04
CA MET A 21 14.09 -18.63 -8.32
C MET A 21 12.58 -18.91 -8.18
N VAL A 22 12.06 -18.98 -6.96
CA VAL A 22 10.62 -19.11 -6.67
C VAL A 22 10.00 -17.73 -6.42
N ASN A 23 10.75 -16.79 -5.85
CA ASN A 23 10.29 -15.42 -5.59
C ASN A 23 10.70 -14.38 -6.67
N ARG A 24 11.57 -14.73 -7.63
CA ARG A 24 12.02 -13.82 -8.71
C ARG A 24 12.17 -14.51 -10.08
N PRO A 25 11.09 -15.01 -10.72
CA PRO A 25 11.15 -15.39 -12.13
C PRO A 25 11.42 -14.15 -13.01
N ALA A 26 12.27 -14.30 -14.03
CA ALA A 26 12.83 -13.22 -14.86
C ALA A 26 11.83 -12.53 -15.81
N HIS A 27 10.53 -12.59 -15.53
CA HIS A 27 9.47 -12.31 -16.50
C HIS A 27 8.48 -11.19 -16.09
N TYR A 28 8.73 -10.45 -15.00
CA TYR A 28 7.87 -9.31 -14.59
C TYR A 28 8.42 -7.93 -14.97
N ASN A 29 9.33 -7.86 -15.93
CA ASN A 29 9.75 -6.58 -16.52
C ASN A 29 8.81 -6.18 -17.65
N ASN A 30 7.56 -5.80 -17.35
CA ASN A 30 6.69 -5.11 -18.33
C ASN A 30 5.56 -4.33 -17.63
N GLY A 31 5.86 -3.10 -17.23
CA GLY A 31 4.89 -2.08 -16.84
C GLY A 31 5.23 -1.42 -15.52
N ASN A 32 5.48 -0.10 -15.54
CA ASN A 32 5.65 0.75 -14.35
C ASN A 32 4.33 0.93 -13.57
N MET A 33 3.49 -0.11 -13.49
CA MET A 33 2.22 -0.08 -12.78
C MET A 33 2.42 -0.66 -11.39
N GLU A 34 2.22 0.17 -10.38
CA GLU A 34 2.35 -0.28 -9.01
C GLU A 34 1.24 -1.25 -8.64
N CYS A 35 1.55 -2.22 -7.78
CA CYS A 35 0.58 -3.24 -7.36
C CYS A 35 -0.67 -2.61 -6.72
N ILE A 36 -0.52 -1.49 -6.01
CA ILE A 36 -1.66 -0.76 -5.42
C ILE A 36 -2.55 -0.11 -6.49
N ASP A 37 -2.01 0.29 -7.64
CA ASP A 37 -2.78 0.86 -8.74
C ASP A 37 -3.56 -0.23 -9.48
N ALA A 38 -2.94 -1.40 -9.65
CA ALA A 38 -3.65 -2.59 -10.14
C ALA A 38 -4.80 -2.97 -9.19
N ILE A 39 -4.57 -2.98 -7.87
CA ILE A 39 -5.60 -3.22 -6.86
C ILE A 39 -6.72 -2.16 -6.95
N ARG A 40 -6.38 -0.87 -7.08
CA ARG A 40 -7.34 0.22 -7.25
C ARG A 40 -8.22 0.01 -8.49
N GLY A 41 -7.65 -0.44 -9.61
CA GLY A 41 -8.38 -0.71 -10.84
C GLY A 41 -9.26 -1.96 -10.80
N MET A 42 -8.97 -2.92 -9.90
CA MET A 42 -9.71 -4.17 -9.77
C MET A 42 -10.88 -4.11 -8.77
N LEU A 43 -10.81 -3.23 -7.78
CA LEU A 43 -11.79 -3.14 -6.70
C LEU A 43 -12.87 -2.10 -6.99
N THR A 44 -14.08 -2.34 -6.48
CA THR A 44 -15.10 -1.28 -6.39
C THR A 44 -14.64 -0.17 -5.43
N HIS A 45 -15.29 1.00 -5.51
CA HIS A 45 -14.99 2.13 -4.61
C HIS A 45 -15.05 1.73 -3.13
N ASP A 46 -16.12 1.03 -2.73
CA ASP A 46 -16.32 0.55 -1.36
C ASP A 46 -15.25 -0.47 -0.93
N GLU A 47 -14.88 -1.38 -1.82
CA GLU A 47 -13.82 -2.37 -1.55
C GLU A 47 -12.45 -1.72 -1.43
N TYR A 48 -12.14 -0.73 -2.27
CA TYR A 48 -10.86 -0.02 -2.19
C TYR A 48 -10.77 0.85 -0.93
N ILE A 49 -11.85 1.55 -0.55
CA ILE A 49 -11.96 2.24 0.73
C ILE A 49 -11.77 1.25 1.89
N GLY A 50 -12.42 0.09 1.83
CA GLY A 50 -12.27 -0.99 2.80
C GLY A 50 -10.83 -1.51 2.89
N TYR A 51 -10.15 -1.68 1.75
CA TYR A 51 -8.76 -2.09 1.67
C TYR A 51 -7.83 -1.07 2.36
N LEU A 52 -7.98 0.23 2.07
CA LEU A 52 -7.17 1.27 2.69
C LEU A 52 -7.41 1.35 4.21
N ARG A 53 -8.67 1.35 4.64
CA ARG A 53 -9.06 1.36 6.06
C ARG A 53 -8.52 0.15 6.81
N GLY A 54 -8.68 -1.04 6.24
CA GLY A 54 -8.22 -2.30 6.82
C GLY A 54 -6.70 -2.33 7.00
N ASN A 55 -5.94 -1.83 6.02
CA ASN A 55 -4.48 -1.74 6.12
C ASN A 55 -4.04 -0.71 7.16
N ALA A 56 -4.64 0.48 7.19
CA ALA A 56 -4.37 1.48 8.22
C ALA A 56 -4.59 0.90 9.63
N LEU A 57 -5.75 0.26 9.86
CA LEU A 57 -6.08 -0.41 11.11
C LEU A 57 -5.08 -1.52 11.46
N LYS A 58 -4.72 -2.37 10.49
CA LYS A 58 -3.75 -3.46 10.67
C LYS A 58 -2.42 -2.95 11.21
N TYR A 59 -1.92 -1.83 10.69
CA TYR A 59 -0.65 -1.25 11.13
C TYR A 59 -0.78 -0.50 12.45
N ASN A 60 -1.87 0.24 12.67
CA ASN A 60 -2.18 0.83 13.98
C ASN A 60 -2.31 -0.24 15.08
N TRP A 61 -2.87 -1.41 14.77
CA TRP A 61 -2.89 -2.54 15.69
C TRP A 61 -1.47 -3.05 15.93
N ARG A 62 -0.73 -3.41 14.88
CA ARG A 62 0.59 -4.06 14.99
C ARG A 62 1.62 -3.26 15.78
N CYS A 63 1.53 -1.93 15.77
CA CYS A 63 2.54 -1.06 16.37
C CYS A 63 2.79 -1.39 17.87
N ARG A 64 1.78 -1.89 18.60
CA ARG A 64 1.90 -2.25 20.01
C ARG A 64 2.57 -3.60 20.29
N TYR A 65 2.72 -4.48 19.29
CA TYR A 65 3.04 -5.89 19.55
C TYR A 65 4.14 -6.49 18.65
N LYS A 66 4.53 -5.85 17.53
CA LYS A 66 5.47 -6.42 16.55
C LYS A 66 6.88 -5.82 16.57
N GLY A 67 7.24 -5.08 17.63
CA GLY A 67 8.61 -4.59 17.87
C GLY A 67 9.11 -3.48 16.94
N LYS A 68 8.31 -3.01 15.96
CA LYS A 68 8.63 -1.88 15.07
C LYS A 68 7.52 -0.81 15.07
N PRO A 69 7.19 -0.19 16.22
CA PRO A 69 6.03 0.69 16.38
C PRO A 69 6.01 1.87 15.42
N ILE A 70 7.16 2.56 15.24
CA ILE A 70 7.25 3.74 14.39
C ILE A 70 7.09 3.39 12.91
N GLU A 71 7.65 2.26 12.46
CA GLU A 71 7.48 1.78 11.10
C GLU A 71 6.01 1.46 10.81
N ASP A 72 5.35 0.74 11.73
CA ASP A 72 3.95 0.41 11.59
C ASP A 72 3.09 1.71 11.57
N LEU A 73 3.34 2.68 12.46
CA LEU A 73 2.64 3.97 12.44
C LEU A 73 2.84 4.76 11.13
N ARG A 74 4.05 4.74 10.56
CA ARG A 74 4.31 5.36 9.25
C ARG A 74 3.54 4.68 8.13
N LYS A 75 3.42 3.35 8.16
CA LYS A 75 2.59 2.60 7.20
C LYS A 75 1.12 2.90 7.39
N ALA A 76 0.62 2.98 8.63
CA ALA A 76 -0.75 3.37 8.90
C ALA A 76 -1.08 4.73 8.28
N ARG A 77 -0.24 5.73 8.55
CA ARG A 77 -0.34 7.08 7.97
C ARG A 77 -0.35 7.07 6.45
N TRP A 78 0.50 6.26 5.82
CA TRP A 78 0.57 6.16 4.36
C TRP A 78 -0.75 5.68 3.72
N TYR A 79 -1.43 4.72 4.36
CA TYR A 79 -2.75 4.25 3.92
C TYR A 79 -3.84 5.29 4.22
N GLU A 80 -3.76 5.99 5.35
CA GLU A 80 -4.70 7.07 5.72
C GLU A 80 -4.61 8.25 4.75
N GLU A 81 -3.41 8.69 4.38
CA GLU A 81 -3.20 9.78 3.41
C GLU A 81 -3.80 9.41 2.03
N ARG A 82 -3.62 8.16 1.58
CA ARG A 82 -4.25 7.68 0.35
C ARG A 82 -5.77 7.62 0.43
N LEU A 83 -6.32 7.22 1.58
CA LEU A 83 -7.76 7.22 1.79
C LEU A 83 -8.31 8.64 1.72
N ILE A 84 -7.64 9.60 2.36
CA ILE A 84 -8.02 11.02 2.29
C ILE A 84 -8.00 11.50 0.84
N THR A 85 -6.89 11.29 0.12
CA THR A 85 -6.78 11.68 -1.30
C THR A 85 -7.89 11.05 -2.14
N TYR A 86 -8.14 9.75 -1.97
CA TYR A 86 -9.16 9.04 -2.73
C TYR A 86 -10.57 9.60 -2.48
N LEU A 87 -10.92 9.91 -1.23
CA LEU A 87 -12.23 10.48 -0.88
C LEU A 87 -12.38 11.93 -1.36
N LEU A 88 -11.30 12.71 -1.37
CA LEU A 88 -11.30 14.06 -1.96
C LEU A 88 -11.52 14.02 -3.48
N GLU A 89 -10.96 13.02 -4.17
CA GLU A 89 -11.19 12.78 -5.59
C GLU A 89 -12.61 12.23 -5.89
N HIS A 90 -13.24 11.54 -4.93
CA HIS A 90 -14.53 10.85 -5.09
C HIS A 90 -15.55 11.25 -4.01
N PRO A 91 -16.02 12.51 -4.00
CA PRO A 91 -16.87 13.05 -2.94
C PRO A 91 -18.28 12.41 -2.88
N SER A 92 -18.74 11.68 -3.89
CA SER A 92 -20.03 10.98 -3.85
C SER A 92 -20.00 9.70 -3.01
N GLU A 93 -18.83 9.11 -2.78
CA GLU A 93 -18.71 7.74 -2.24
C GLU A 93 -18.61 7.68 -0.70
N HIS A 94 -18.53 8.82 0.00
CA HIS A 94 -18.44 8.87 1.47
C HIS A 94 -19.78 9.15 2.18
N LEU A 95 -20.87 9.33 1.42
CA LEU A 95 -22.19 9.78 1.91
C LEU A 95 -23.24 8.67 1.88
N ARG A 96 -22.90 7.46 2.34
CA ARG A 96 -23.88 6.39 2.59
C ARG A 96 -24.06 6.13 4.07
#